data_AF-A0A967L2I1-F1
#
_entry.id   AF-A0A967L2I1-F1
#
_cell.length_a   1.000
_cell.length_b   1.000
_cell.length_c   1.000
_cell.angle_alpha   90.00
_cell.angle_beta   90.00
_cell.angle_gamma   90.00
#
_symmetry.space_group_name_H-M   'P 1'
#
loop_
_entity.id
_entity.type
_entity.pdbx_description
1 polymer ?
#
loop_
_entity_poly.entity_id
_entity_poly.type
_entity_poly.pdbx_seq_one_letter_code
_entity_poly.pdbx_strand_id
1 'polypeptide(L)'
;NMPHATVTMKLDTDGSITVFTGAADIGQGSTTMVMQIAAEVIGVPPARFRVIASDSAITPKDNGSYSSRVTLYVGNAALQAAERMRDLLYQAAARGLRVFPHDLELVGEDFRVIADPE
;
A
#
# COMPACT_ATOMS: atom_id res chain seq x y z
N ASN A 1 -6.09 22.18 5.42
CA ASN A 1 -4.68 22.07 4.98
C ASN A 1 -4.62 21.10 3.81
N MET A 2 -4.06 21.49 2.66
CA MET A 2 -3.90 20.56 1.53
C MET A 2 -2.69 19.64 1.76
N PRO A 3 -2.78 18.33 1.45
CA PRO A 3 -1.65 17.41 1.60
C PRO A 3 -0.55 17.68 0.57
N HIS A 4 0.71 17.38 0.91
CA HIS A 4 1.85 17.53 -0.01
C HIS A 4 1.93 16.44 -1.08
N ALA A 5 1.38 15.26 -0.83
CA ALA A 5 1.27 14.15 -1.76
C ALA A 5 0.06 13.29 -1.36
N THR A 6 -0.48 12.52 -2.29
CA THR A 6 -1.57 11.58 -2.03
C THR A 6 -1.34 10.33 -2.86
N VAL A 7 -1.56 9.17 -2.25
CA VAL A 7 -1.54 7.86 -2.90
C VAL A 7 -2.86 7.18 -2.56
N THR A 8 -3.46 6.53 -3.55
CA THR A 8 -4.69 5.74 -3.37
C THR A 8 -4.36 4.28 -3.69
N MET A 9 -4.88 3.36 -2.89
CA MET A 9 -4.71 1.93 -3.11
C MET A 9 -6.08 1.27 -3.24
N LYS A 10 -6.18 0.31 -4.15
CA LYS A 10 -7.39 -0.47 -4.40
C LYS A 10 -7.02 -1.95 -4.41
N LEU A 11 -7.75 -2.75 -3.65
CA LEU A 11 -7.72 -4.21 -3.73
C LEU A 11 -8.90 -4.68 -4.59
N ASP A 12 -8.61 -5.52 -5.59
CA ASP A 12 -9.62 -6.19 -6.41
C ASP A 12 -9.94 -7.60 -5.87
N THR A 13 -11.05 -8.19 -6.32
CA THR A 13 -11.54 -9.49 -5.82
C THR A 13 -10.63 -10.67 -6.13
N ASP A 14 -9.72 -10.51 -7.10
CA ASP A 14 -8.70 -11.50 -7.45
C ASP A 14 -7.45 -11.43 -6.56
N GLY A 15 -7.43 -10.53 -5.58
CA GLY A 15 -6.30 -10.31 -4.69
C GLY A 15 -5.22 -9.37 -5.26
N SER A 16 -5.42 -8.80 -6.45
CA SER A 16 -4.49 -7.82 -7.01
C SER A 16 -4.66 -6.44 -6.37
N ILE A 17 -3.55 -5.73 -6.18
CA ILE A 17 -3.53 -4.41 -5.56
C ILE A 17 -3.07 -3.38 -6.59
N THR A 18 -3.93 -2.41 -6.90
CA THR A 18 -3.56 -1.27 -7.75
C THR A 18 -3.19 -0.06 -6.88
N VAL A 19 -1.98 0.47 -7.05
CA VAL A 19 -1.50 1.73 -6.45
C VAL A 19 -1.64 2.86 -7.46
N PHE A 20 -2.36 3.92 -7.10
CA PHE A 20 -2.55 5.12 -7.91
C PHE A 20 -1.72 6.27 -7.32
N THR A 21 -0.88 6.88 -8.15
CA THR A 21 -0.04 8.01 -7.75
C THR A 21 0.03 9.07 -8.84
N GLY A 22 -0.03 10.34 -8.46
CA GLY A 22 0.22 11.45 -9.39
C GLY A 22 1.70 11.65 -9.73
N ALA A 23 2.59 11.04 -8.94
CA ALA A 23 4.04 11.24 -9.07
C ALA A 23 4.55 10.75 -10.43
N ALA A 24 5.37 11.58 -11.08
CA ALA A 24 5.94 11.25 -12.38
C ALA A 24 7.21 10.41 -12.23
N ASP A 25 7.20 9.21 -12.77
CA ASP A 25 8.44 8.46 -12.95
C ASP A 25 9.15 8.95 -14.22
N ILE A 26 10.31 9.57 -14.04
CA ILE A 26 11.15 10.12 -15.11
C ILE A 26 12.45 9.33 -15.26
N GLY A 27 12.50 8.10 -14.73
CA GLY A 27 13.64 7.19 -14.78
C GLY A 27 14.31 6.94 -13.43
N GLN A 28 13.90 7.63 -12.37
CA GLN A 28 14.40 7.42 -11.02
C GLN A 28 13.78 6.20 -10.32
N GLY A 29 12.70 5.63 -10.86
CA GLY A 29 12.05 4.43 -10.33
C GLY A 29 11.06 4.71 -9.20
N SER A 30 10.37 5.86 -9.23
CA SER A 30 9.36 6.20 -8.23
C SER A 30 8.17 5.22 -8.20
N THR A 31 7.83 4.61 -9.34
CA THR A 31 6.79 3.56 -9.45
C THR A 31 7.22 2.29 -8.71
N THR A 32 8.47 1.85 -8.91
CA THR A 32 9.07 0.76 -8.14
C THR A 32 9.11 1.08 -6.66
N MET A 33 9.52 2.30 -6.29
CA MET A 33 9.61 2.72 -4.89
C MET A 33 8.25 2.64 -4.17
N VAL A 34 7.17 3.17 -4.74
CA VAL A 34 5.84 3.11 -4.08
C VAL A 34 5.32 1.68 -3.98
N MET A 35 5.58 0.84 -4.98
CA MET A 35 5.23 -0.58 -4.96
C MET A 35 5.97 -1.33 -3.85
N GLN A 36 7.28 -1.12 -3.70
CA GLN A 36 8.10 -1.78 -2.70
C GLN A 36 7.67 -1.41 -1.28
N ILE A 37 7.40 -0.12 -1.02
CA ILE A 37 6.86 0.34 0.27
C ILE A 37 5.52 -0.33 0.57
N ALA A 38 4.61 -0.34 -0.41
CA ALA A 38 3.29 -0.94 -0.24
C ALA A 38 3.37 -2.46 0.00
N ALA A 39 4.24 -3.16 -0.74
CA ALA A 39 4.47 -4.60 -0.61
C ALA A 39 5.02 -4.97 0.76
N GLU A 40 6.01 -4.24 1.26
CA GLU A 40 6.61 -4.45 2.58
C GLU A 40 5.58 -4.28 3.69
N VAL A 41 4.80 -3.20 3.65
CA VAL A 41 3.82 -2.89 4.70
C VAL A 41 2.67 -3.89 4.73
N ILE A 42 2.20 -4.34 3.56
CA ILE A 42 1.10 -5.30 3.46
C ILE A 42 1.59 -6.73 3.69
N GLY A 43 2.86 -7.02 3.43
CA GLY A 43 3.46 -8.34 3.61
C GLY A 43 3.17 -9.32 2.47
N VAL A 44 2.98 -8.83 1.25
CA VAL A 44 2.75 -9.69 0.06
C VAL A 44 3.75 -9.37 -1.06
N PRO A 45 4.05 -10.31 -1.98
CA PRO A 45 5.04 -10.13 -3.02
C PRO A 45 4.70 -8.97 -3.97
N PRO A 46 5.71 -8.25 -4.50
CA PRO A 46 5.51 -7.19 -5.49
C PRO A 46 4.69 -7.61 -6.73
N ALA A 47 4.70 -8.89 -7.09
CA ALA A 47 3.90 -9.43 -8.19
C ALA A 47 2.37 -9.29 -8.00
N ARG A 48 1.90 -9.04 -6.76
CA ARG A 48 0.50 -8.72 -6.47
C ARG A 48 0.12 -7.30 -6.86
N PHE A 49 1.09 -6.43 -7.14
CA PHE A 49 0.88 -5.01 -7.32
C PHE A 49 0.94 -4.55 -8.77
N ARG A 50 0.10 -3.57 -9.09
CA ARG A 50 0.16 -2.77 -10.31
C ARG A 50 0.20 -1.30 -9.93
N VAL A 51 1.07 -0.51 -10.56
CA VAL A 51 1.13 0.93 -10.33
C VAL A 51 0.55 1.67 -11.54
N ILE A 52 -0.39 2.57 -11.30
CA ILE A 52 -0.87 3.54 -12.28
C ILE A 52 -0.36 4.91 -11.84
N ALA A 53 0.46 5.53 -12.70
CA ALA A 53 1.11 6.80 -12.43
C ALA A 53 0.72 7.86 -13.45
N SER A 54 0.62 9.12 -12.98
CA SER A 54 0.58 10.33 -13.83
C SER A 54 -0.52 10.42 -14.88
N ASP A 55 -1.68 9.80 -14.64
CA ASP A 55 -2.91 10.02 -15.41
C ASP A 55 -3.88 10.90 -14.63
N SER A 56 -4.03 12.15 -15.06
CA SER A 56 -4.86 13.16 -14.36
C SER A 56 -6.35 12.82 -14.29
N ALA A 57 -6.84 11.86 -15.09
CA ALA A 57 -8.22 11.43 -15.02
C ALA A 57 -8.49 10.49 -13.82
N ILE A 58 -7.47 9.77 -13.36
CA ILE A 58 -7.66 8.64 -12.42
C ILE A 58 -6.66 8.60 -11.25
N THR A 59 -5.54 9.32 -11.31
CA THR A 59 -4.58 9.38 -10.22
C THR A 59 -4.79 10.62 -9.36
N PRO A 60 -4.54 10.53 -8.04
CA PRO A 60 -4.57 11.70 -7.18
C PRO A 60 -3.47 12.69 -7.58
N LYS A 61 -3.74 13.99 -7.43
CA LYS A 61 -2.76 15.03 -7.76
C LYS A 61 -1.49 14.89 -6.90
N ASP A 62 -0.33 14.93 -7.55
CA ASP A 62 0.97 15.15 -6.91
C ASP A 62 1.56 16.50 -7.36
N ASN A 63 2.48 17.08 -6.59
CA ASN A 63 3.12 18.35 -6.97
C ASN A 63 4.13 18.18 -8.11
N GLY A 64 4.53 16.94 -8.42
CA GLY A 64 5.47 16.62 -9.49
C GLY A 64 6.82 16.14 -8.97
N SER A 65 7.64 15.69 -9.92
CA SER A 65 8.97 15.12 -9.67
C SER A 65 10.05 16.18 -9.80
N TYR A 66 10.30 16.88 -8.70
CA TYR A 66 11.32 17.93 -8.56
C TYR A 66 11.91 17.92 -7.15
N SER A 67 13.05 18.58 -6.94
CA SER A 67 13.67 18.77 -5.61
C SER A 67 13.85 17.47 -4.79
N SER A 68 14.05 16.32 -5.45
CA SER A 68 14.21 15.01 -4.81
C SER A 68 13.09 14.63 -3.82
N ARG A 69 11.91 15.23 -3.99
CA ARG A 69 10.82 15.18 -3.00
C ARG A 69 10.05 13.85 -2.99
N VAL A 70 10.10 13.11 -4.10
CA VAL A 70 9.15 12.02 -4.39
C VAL A 70 9.23 10.92 -3.34
N THR A 71 10.43 10.41 -3.04
CA THR A 71 10.60 9.37 -2.01
C THR A 71 10.11 9.84 -0.64
N LEU A 72 10.41 11.07 -0.25
CA LEU A 72 10.00 11.60 1.05
C LEU A 72 8.48 11.76 1.14
N TYR A 73 7.85 12.47 0.21
CA TYR A 73 6.43 12.79 0.34
C TYR A 73 5.52 11.69 -0.20
N VAL A 74 5.79 11.18 -1.40
CA VAL A 74 4.97 10.15 -2.04
C VAL A 74 5.24 8.80 -1.40
N GLY A 75 6.48 8.50 -1.00
CA GLY A 75 6.79 7.29 -0.24
C GLY A 75 6.08 7.23 1.10
N ASN A 76 6.07 8.33 1.88
CA ASN A 76 5.28 8.39 3.11
C ASN A 76 3.77 8.33 2.86
N ALA A 77 3.27 8.89 1.76
CA ALA A 77 1.86 8.74 1.39
C ALA A 77 1.51 7.28 1.03
N ALA A 78 2.42 6.56 0.36
CA ALA A 78 2.28 5.14 0.06
C ALA A 78 2.31 4.29 1.34
N LEU A 79 3.22 4.58 2.27
CA LEU A 79 3.27 3.95 3.60
C LEU A 79 1.93 4.10 4.32
N GLN A 80 1.40 5.32 4.43
CA GLN A 80 0.11 5.56 5.09
C GLN A 80 -1.07 4.88 4.39
N ALA A 81 -1.08 4.83 3.06
CA ALA A 81 -2.12 4.14 2.31
C ALA A 81 -2.06 2.63 2.53
N ALA A 82 -0.84 2.07 2.55
CA ALA A 82 -0.61 0.65 2.76
C ALA A 82 -0.93 0.22 4.20
N GLU A 83 -0.60 1.03 5.21
CA GLU A 83 -0.96 0.78 6.62
C GLU A 83 -2.48 0.72 6.78
N ARG A 84 -3.20 1.68 6.19
CA ARG A 84 -4.68 1.68 6.22
C ARG A 84 -5.27 0.45 5.54
N MET A 85 -4.72 0.04 4.39
CA MET A 85 -5.16 -1.17 3.70
C MET A 85 -4.87 -2.41 4.54
N ARG A 86 -3.67 -2.54 5.10
CA ARG A 86 -3.29 -3.63 6.00
C ARG A 86 -4.26 -3.71 7.17
N ASP A 87 -4.56 -2.60 7.83
CA ASP A 87 -5.48 -2.59 8.97
C ASP A 87 -6.89 -3.06 8.56
N LEU A 88 -7.39 -2.67 7.38
CA LEU A 88 -8.66 -3.19 6.84
C LEU A 88 -8.62 -4.70 6.58
N LEU A 89 -7.50 -5.23 6.10
CA LEU A 89 -7.30 -6.66 5.86
C LEU A 89 -7.27 -7.46 7.16
N TYR A 90 -6.50 -7.01 8.15
CA TYR A 90 -6.46 -7.61 9.48
C TYR A 90 -7.84 -7.60 10.14
N GLN A 91 -8.58 -6.50 10.04
CA GLN A 91 -9.95 -6.42 10.53
C GLN A 91 -10.89 -7.40 9.82
N ALA A 92 -10.76 -7.56 8.50
CA ALA A 92 -11.57 -8.50 7.73
C ALA A 92 -11.27 -9.96 8.09
N ALA A 93 -9.99 -10.31 8.18
CA ALA A 93 -9.53 -11.64 8.59
C ALA A 93 -9.98 -11.97 10.02
N ALA A 94 -9.83 -11.03 10.95
CA ALA A 94 -10.25 -11.19 12.35
C ALA A 94 -11.75 -11.48 12.48
N ARG A 95 -12.58 -10.77 11.72
CA ARG A 95 -14.03 -11.06 11.65
C ARG A 95 -14.32 -12.46 11.12
N GLY A 96 -13.59 -12.90 10.08
CA GLY A 96 -13.73 -14.23 9.51
C GLY A 96 -13.35 -15.35 10.49
N LEU A 97 -12.28 -15.14 11.25
CA LEU A 97 -11.73 -16.10 12.21
C LEU A 97 -12.32 -15.98 13.63
N ARG A 98 -13.13 -14.94 13.89
CA ARG A 98 -13.75 -14.64 15.19
C ARG A 98 -12.75 -14.41 16.32
N VAL A 99 -11.67 -13.69 16.03
CA VAL A 99 -10.64 -13.27 16.99
C VAL A 99 -10.45 -11.75 16.93
N PHE A 100 -9.58 -11.17 17.75
CA PHE A 100 -9.20 -9.77 17.59
C PHE A 100 -8.10 -9.60 16.55
N PRO A 101 -8.00 -8.44 15.87
CA PRO A 101 -6.94 -8.20 14.89
C PRO A 101 -5.51 -8.36 15.44
N HIS A 102 -5.31 -8.11 16.74
CA HIS A 102 -3.99 -8.29 17.38
C HIS A 102 -3.66 -9.74 17.71
N ASP A 103 -4.62 -10.66 17.60
CA ASP A 103 -4.40 -12.11 17.74
C ASP A 103 -4.00 -12.75 16.41
N LEU A 104 -3.78 -11.95 15.36
CA LEU A 104 -3.44 -12.43 14.03
C LEU A 104 -2.00 -12.11 13.65
N GLU A 105 -1.40 -13.04 12.93
CA GLU A 105 -0.18 -12.83 12.16
C GLU A 105 -0.42 -13.13 10.69
N LEU A 106 0.39 -12.53 9.81
CA LEU A 106 0.43 -12.85 8.39
C LEU A 106 1.64 -13.75 8.15
N VAL A 107 1.41 -15.00 7.74
CA VAL A 107 2.45 -15.98 7.44
C VAL A 107 2.42 -16.29 5.95
N GLY A 108 3.41 -15.79 5.20
CA GLY A 108 3.32 -15.76 3.75
C GLY A 108 2.22 -14.80 3.32
N GLU A 109 1.19 -15.31 2.64
CA GLU A 109 0.00 -14.51 2.29
C GLU A 109 -1.25 -14.93 3.10
N ASP A 110 -1.10 -15.79 4.12
CA ASP A 110 -2.20 -16.32 4.92
C ASP A 110 -2.28 -15.68 6.31
N PHE A 111 -3.49 -15.26 6.71
CA PHE A 111 -3.75 -14.86 8.09
C PHE A 111 -3.89 -16.08 8.99
N ARG A 112 -3.17 -16.08 10.11
CA ARG A 112 -3.21 -17.14 11.13
C ARG A 112 -3.46 -16.54 12.50
N VAL A 113 -4.16 -17.29 13.35
CA VAL A 113 -4.28 -16.96 14.78
C VAL A 113 -2.94 -17.28 15.42
N ILE A 114 -2.38 -16.31 16.14
CA ILE A 114 -1.16 -16.50 16.95
C ILE A 114 -1.50 -17.56 18.00
N ALA A 115 -0.91 -18.74 17.87
CA ALA A 115 -1.03 -19.76 18.90
C ALA A 115 -0.31 -19.28 20.16
N ASP A 116 -0.91 -19.49 21.33
CA ASP A 116 -0.19 -19.33 22.60
C ASP A 116 1.02 -20.27 22.56
N PRO A 117 2.26 -19.78 22.72
CA PRO A 117 3.39 -20.68 22.88
C PRO A 117 3.18 -21.41 24.22
N GLU A 118 2.90 -22.71 24.15
CA GLU A 118 2.91 -23.60 25.33
C GLU A 118 4.21 -23.49 26.13
#